data_AF-A0A947BJN1-F1
#
_entry.id   AF-A0A947BJN1-F1
#
_cell.length_a   1.000
_cell.length_b   1.000
_cell.length_c   1.000
_cell.angle_alpha   90.00
_cell.angle_beta   90.00
_cell.angle_gamma   90.00
#
_symmetry.space_group_name_H-M   'P 1'
#
loop_
_entity.id
_entity.type
_entity.pdbx_description
1 polymer ?
#
loop_
_entity_poly.entity_id
_entity_poly.type
_entity_poly.pdbx_seq_one_letter_code
_entity_poly.pdbx_strand_id
1 'polypeptide(L)' 'MLAIIGGSGLYSLGENFHLQQQAPRKTPFGDTSADILQGRWHDNPLVFLPRHGPGHRVPPHRVNYRANIWALKQLGVA' A
#
# COMPACT_ATOMS: atom_id res chain seq x y z
N MET A 1 11.18 8.17 -2.74
CA MET A 1 10.84 6.75 -2.47
C MET A 1 9.68 6.38 -3.36
N LEU A 2 9.66 5.18 -3.94
CA LEU A 2 8.58 4.74 -4.83
C LEU A 2 7.49 3.99 -4.06
N ALA A 3 6.28 3.99 -4.59
CA ALA A 3 5.20 3.12 -4.12
C ALA A 3 4.51 2.40 -5.27
N ILE A 4 4.05 1.18 -5.01
CA ILE A 4 3.23 0.37 -5.90
C ILE A 4 1.86 0.16 -5.27
N ILE A 5 0.80 0.54 -5.98
CA ILE A 5 -0.59 0.23 -5.61
C ILE A 5 -1.07 -0.97 -6.42
N GLY A 6 -1.06 -2.15 -5.80
CA GLY A 6 -1.43 -3.41 -6.44
C GLY A 6 -2.93 -3.53 -6.73
N GLY A 7 -3.30 -3.75 -7.99
CA GLY A 7 -4.68 -4.04 -8.40
C GLY A 7 -5.05 -5.52 -8.24
N SER A 8 -6.06 -5.97 -8.97
CA SER A 8 -6.41 -7.40 -9.06
C SER A 8 -5.19 -8.23 -9.47
N GLY A 9 -4.93 -9.32 -8.74
CA GLY A 9 -3.84 -10.25 -9.05
C GLY A 9 -2.45 -9.87 -8.50
N LEU A 10 -2.25 -8.64 -8.02
CA LEU A 10 -0.99 -8.23 -7.39
C LEU A 10 -1.19 -8.00 -5.89
N TYR A 11 -1.09 -9.08 -5.12
CA TYR A 11 -1.28 -9.08 -3.66
C TYR A 11 0.03 -9.13 -2.86
N SER A 12 1.11 -9.48 -3.55
CA SER A 12 2.45 -9.65 -3.00
C SER A 12 3.46 -9.24 -4.08
N LEU A 13 4.61 -8.74 -3.65
CA LEU A 13 5.74 -8.40 -4.50
C LEU A 13 6.73 -9.57 -4.67
N GLY A 14 6.39 -10.75 -4.13
CA GLY A 14 7.21 -11.95 -4.23
C GLY A 14 8.48 -11.89 -3.38
N GLU A 15 9.41 -12.80 -3.65
CA GLU A 15 10.61 -13.02 -2.84
C GLU A 15 11.61 -11.86 -2.86
N ASN A 16 11.56 -11.01 -3.89
CA ASN A 16 12.47 -9.87 -4.05
C ASN A 16 12.10 -8.67 -3.16
N PHE A 17 10.95 -8.70 -2.50
CA PHE A 17 10.51 -7.65 -1.59
C PHE A 17 10.67 -8.09 -0.12
N HIS A 18 11.57 -7.42 0.58
CA HIS A 18 11.82 -7.63 2.00
C HIS A 18 11.03 -6.61 2.81
N LEU A 19 9.97 -7.09 3.48
CA LEU A 19 9.17 -6.29 4.40
C LEU A 19 10.02 -5.87 5.61
N GLN A 20 9.98 -4.59 5.94
CA GLN A 20 10.66 -4.04 7.11
C GLN A 20 9.66 -3.62 8.19
N GLN A 21 8.58 -2.94 7.79
CA GLN A 21 7.56 -2.48 8.72
C GLN A 21 6.21 -2.25 8.04
N GLN A 22 5.15 -2.14 8.84
CA GLN A 22 3.82 -1.76 8.40
C GLN A 22 3.47 -0.35 8.88
N ALA A 23 2.87 0.46 8.02
CA ALA A 23 2.38 1.78 8.41
C ALA A 23 0.92 1.71 8.93
N PRO A 24 0.51 2.62 9.83
CA PRO A 24 -0.88 2.72 10.26
C PRO A 24 -1.84 2.97 9.10
N ARG A 25 -3.03 2.37 9.18
CA ARG A 25 -4.10 2.54 8.16
C ARG A 25 -4.89 3.83 8.31
N LYS A 26 -4.94 4.40 9.51
CA LYS A 26 -5.78 5.56 9.82
C LYS A 26 -5.24 6.82 9.15
N THR A 27 -6.12 7.50 8.43
CA THR A 27 -5.86 8.82 7.87
C THR A 27 -7.02 9.77 8.19
N PRO A 28 -6.86 11.09 8.00
CA PRO A 28 -7.98 12.03 8.09
C PRO A 28 -9.15 11.75 7.13
N PHE A 29 -8.92 10.91 6.11
CA PHE A 29 -9.94 10.52 5.12
C PHE A 29 -10.55 9.14 5.41
N GLY A 30 -10.28 8.56 6.58
CA GLY A 30 -10.62 7.19 6.94
C GLY A 30 -9.47 6.21 6.73
N ASP A 31 -9.77 4.92 6.75
CA ASP A 31 -8.75 3.88 6.62
C ASP A 31 -8.31 3.68 5.17
N THR A 32 -7.05 3.32 5.00
CA THR A 32 -6.51 2.77 3.74
C THR A 32 -7.12 1.41 3.41
N SER A 33 -7.03 1.01 2.14
CA SER A 33 -7.55 -0.28 1.65
C SER A 33 -6.98 -1.49 2.39
N ALA A 34 -5.71 -1.42 2.79
CA ALA A 34 -4.98 -2.47 3.53
C ALA A 34 -3.89 -1.83 4.39
N ASP A 35 -3.18 -2.66 5.17
CA ASP A 35 -1.90 -2.26 5.75
C ASP A 35 -0.93 -1.84 4.64
N ILE A 36 -0.17 -0.77 4.91
CA ILE A 36 0.83 -0.25 3.99
C ILE A 36 2.15 -0.94 4.32
N LEU A 37 2.68 -1.69 3.37
CA LEU A 37 3.91 -2.45 3.56
C LEU A 37 5.11 -1.59 3.15
N GLN A 38 6.02 -1.32 4.08
CA GLN A 38 7.26 -0.61 3.81
C GLN A 38 8.42 -1.60 3.85
N GLY A 39 9.27 -1.55 2.84
CA GLY A 39 10.38 -2.49 2.75
C GLY A 39 11.38 -2.09 1.68
N ARG A 40 12.11 -3.08 1.21
CA ARG A 40 13.07 -2.92 0.11
C ARG A 40 12.79 -3.92 -0.99
N TRP A 41 12.87 -3.46 -2.24
CA TRP A 41 13.00 -4.31 -3.41
C TRP A 41 14.46 -4.28 -3.85
N HIS A 42 15.18 -5.39 -3.68
CA HIS A 42 16.64 -5.39 -3.67
C HIS A 42 17.18 -4.32 -2.71
N ASP A 43 17.99 -3.35 -3.19
CA ASP A 43 18.54 -2.27 -2.38
C ASP A 43 17.69 -0.99 -2.36
N ASN A 44 16.55 -0.98 -3.06
CA ASN A 44 15.73 0.21 -3.21
C ASN A 44 14.57 0.24 -2.22
N PRO A 45 14.38 1.33 -1.46
CA PRO A 45 13.22 1.48 -0.58
C PRO A 45 11.94 1.56 -1.41
N LEU A 46 10.95 0.75 -1.02
CA LEU A 46 9.69 0.59 -1.73
C LEU A 46 8.54 0.47 -0.75
N VAL A 47 7.41 1.10 -1.10
CA VAL A 47 6.15 0.97 -0.38
C VAL A 47 5.14 0.20 -1.24
N PHE A 48 4.40 -0.73 -0.65
CA PHE A 48 3.37 -1.50 -1.33
C PHE A 48 2.03 -1.40 -0.63
N LEU A 49 0.97 -1.18 -1.41
CA LEU A 49 -0.41 -1.06 -0.92
C LEU A 49 -1.39 -1.82 -1.83
N PRO A 50 -1.99 -2.93 -1.36
CA PRO A 50 -3.08 -3.59 -2.06
C PRO A 50 -4.32 -2.69 -2.17
N ARG A 51 -4.76 -2.40 -3.41
CA ARG A 51 -5.90 -1.52 -3.69
C ARG A 51 -7.23 -2.05 -3.17
N HIS A 52 -7.42 -3.37 -3.25
CA HIS A 52 -8.68 -4.05 -2.93
C HIS A 52 -8.69 -4.66 -1.53
N GLY A 53 -7.70 -4.34 -0.70
CA GLY A 53 -7.59 -4.89 0.63
C GLY A 53 -7.24 -6.38 0.67
N PRO A 54 -7.12 -6.95 1.87
CA PRO A 54 -6.91 -8.39 2.06
C PRO A 54 -8.02 -9.21 1.40
N GLY A 55 -7.62 -10.23 0.63
CA GLY A 55 -8.55 -11.14 -0.04
C GLY A 55 -9.41 -10.49 -1.14
N HIS A 56 -9.00 -9.34 -1.68
CA HIS A 56 -9.69 -8.65 -2.78
C HIS A 56 -11.16 -8.27 -2.46
N ARG A 57 -11.45 -7.92 -1.21
CA ARG A 57 -12.82 -7.73 -0.71
C ARG A 57 -13.38 -6.32 -0.90
N VAL A 58 -12.53 -5.33 -1.14
CA VAL A 58 -12.98 -3.94 -1.36
C VAL A 58 -13.30 -3.76 -2.84
N PRO A 59 -14.58 -3.60 -3.24
CA PRO A 59 -14.93 -3.41 -4.65
C PRO A 59 -14.42 -2.05 -5.15
N PRO A 60 -14.21 -1.87 -6.47
CA PRO A 60 -13.63 -0.65 -7.04
C PRO A 60 -14.28 0.66 -6.54
N HIS A 61 -15.62 0.70 -6.47
CA HIS A 61 -16.37 1.90 -6.04
C HIS A 61 -16.30 2.18 -4.52
N ARG A 62 -15.71 1.28 -3.72
CA ARG A 62 -15.49 1.48 -2.26
C ARG A 62 -14.02 1.66 -1.89
N VAL A 63 -13.11 1.68 -2.86
CA VAL A 63 -11.70 1.95 -2.59
C VAL A 63 -11.56 3.37 -2.06
N ASN A 64 -10.96 3.54 -0.89
CA ASN A 64 -10.72 4.86 -0.31
C ASN A 64 -9.46 5.49 -0.90
N TYR A 65 -9.57 5.98 -2.14
CA TYR A 65 -8.45 6.57 -2.88
C TYR A 65 -7.79 7.73 -2.13
N ARG A 66 -8.57 8.55 -1.42
CA ARG A 66 -8.04 9.68 -0.64
C ARG A 66 -7.16 9.21 0.50
N ALA A 67 -7.62 8.23 1.29
CA ALA A 67 -6.81 7.67 2.36
C ALA A 67 -5.52 7.01 1.83
N ASN A 68 -5.63 6.23 0.75
CA ASN A 68 -4.48 5.56 0.14
C ASN A 68 -3.40 6.56 -0.31
N ILE A 69 -3.78 7.58 -1.10
CA ILE A 69 -2.82 8.57 -1.61
C ILE A 69 -2.27 9.45 -0.49
N TRP A 70 -3.12 9.86 0.46
CA TRP A 70 -2.67 10.68 1.58
C TRP A 70 -1.62 9.94 2.42
N ALA A 71 -1.87 8.67 2.74
CA ALA A 71 -0.93 7.87 3.53
C ALA A 71 0.41 7.69 2.82
N LEU A 72 0.41 7.39 1.51
CA LEU A 72 1.63 7.31 0.71
C LEU A 72 2.38 8.65 0.69
N LYS A 73 1.65 9.78 0.57
CA LYS A 73 2.26 11.11 0.62
C LYS A 73 2.94 11.39 1.97
N GLN A 74 2.30 11.03 3.09
CA GLN A 74 2.89 11.19 4.42
C GLN A 74 4.14 10.32 4.64
N LEU A 75 4.23 9.19 3.97
CA LEU A 75 5.43 8.34 3.99
C LEU A 75 6.59 8.91 3.15
N GLY A 76 6.42 10.05 2.47
CA GLY A 76 7.47 10.63 1.63
C GLY A 76 7.63 9.94 0.27
N VAL A 77 6.58 9.26 -0.20
CA VAL A 77 6.50 8.77 -1.58
C VAL A 77 6.47 9.98 -2.52
N ALA A 78 7.30 9.92 -3.56
CA ALA A 78 7.47 10.97 -4.57
C ALA A 78 6.70 10.63 -5.85
#